data_AF-H6VTI2-F1
#
_entry.id   AF-H6VTI2-F1
#
_cell.length_a   1.000
_cell.length_b   1.000
_cell.length_c   1.000
_cell.angle_alpha   90.00
_cell.angle_beta   90.00
_cell.angle_gamma   90.00
#
_symmetry.space_group_name_H-M   'P 1'
#
loop_
_entity.id
_entity.type
_entity.pdbx_description
1 polymer ?
#
loop_
_entity_poly.entity_id
_entity_poly.type
_entity_poly.pdbx_seq_one_letter_code
_entity_poly.pdbx_strand_id
1 'polypeptide(L)'
;MKVLKIVIGTYILLNSISLYAESTNECMKYWSEKSAASLKVLGEVECENIWEYGKSNVTQGRLKLLNQLKLKPNNNQWMSTGECSKVSYNKNNYYIYRAYYKEDRDEIWIAYNDKGSFSYFRKVSSPKKEGENSKVSLSCAKNGQYDEARSVLNTYLKNNTSVSMSYYKVGDWYKGD
;
A
#
# COMPACT_ATOMS: atom_id res chain seq x y z
N MET A 1 -30.94 57.24 -2.46
CA MET A 1 -30.75 55.87 -2.99
C MET A 1 -29.36 55.72 -3.55
N LYS A 2 -28.55 54.80 -3.01
CA LYS A 2 -27.55 53.97 -3.73
C LYS A 2 -26.89 53.04 -2.72
N VAL A 3 -27.49 51.87 -2.56
CA VAL A 3 -26.86 50.71 -1.93
C VAL A 3 -25.89 50.14 -2.96
N LEU A 4 -24.57 50.20 -2.74
CA LEU A 4 -23.62 49.44 -3.54
C LEU A 4 -22.86 48.45 -2.67
N LYS A 5 -23.49 47.28 -2.60
CA LYS A 5 -22.97 45.91 -2.51
C LYS A 5 -21.45 45.78 -2.25
N ILE A 6 -21.19 45.37 -1.00
CA ILE A 6 -20.04 44.58 -0.58
C ILE A 6 -19.94 43.32 -1.45
N VAL A 7 -18.78 43.05 -2.04
CA VAL A 7 -18.41 41.71 -2.51
C VAL A 7 -17.12 41.33 -1.80
N ILE A 8 -17.30 40.56 -0.73
CA ILE A 8 -16.23 39.82 -0.04
C ILE A 8 -15.85 38.69 -1.00
N GLY A 9 -14.67 38.81 -1.61
CA GLY A 9 -14.05 37.73 -2.36
C GLY A 9 -13.42 36.72 -1.41
N THR A 10 -14.21 35.78 -0.90
CA THR A 10 -13.72 34.52 -0.33
C THR A 10 -13.84 33.40 -1.36
N TYR A 11 -13.05 32.34 -1.14
CA TYR A 11 -12.83 31.13 -1.95
C TYR A 11 -11.70 31.29 -2.97
N ILE A 12 -10.61 30.52 -2.88
CA ILE A 12 -10.59 29.07 -2.70
C ILE A 12 -9.53 28.68 -1.65
N LEU A 13 -9.98 28.00 -0.60
CA LEU A 13 -9.10 27.23 0.29
C LEU A 13 -8.38 26.19 -0.57
N LEU A 14 -7.05 26.31 -0.63
CA LEU A 14 -6.16 25.23 -1.05
C LEU A 14 -6.56 23.98 -0.24
N ASN A 15 -7.27 23.05 -0.88
CA ASN A 15 -7.32 21.68 -0.41
C ASN A 15 -5.91 21.12 -0.63
N SER A 16 -5.00 21.45 0.28
CA SER A 16 -3.82 20.65 0.55
C SER A 16 -4.34 19.29 0.98
N ILE A 17 -4.65 18.42 0.00
CA ILE A 17 -4.86 17.01 0.25
C ILE A 17 -3.57 16.58 0.93
N SER A 18 -3.65 16.36 2.23
CA SER A 18 -2.55 15.86 3.03
C SER A 18 -2.04 14.59 2.35
N LEU A 19 -0.96 14.73 1.60
CA LEU A 19 -0.22 13.66 0.89
C LEU A 19 0.57 12.82 1.91
N TYR A 20 0.02 12.62 3.10
CA TYR A 20 0.68 11.95 4.18
C TYR A 20 0.15 10.53 4.29
N ALA A 21 1.06 9.59 4.47
CA ALA A 21 0.73 8.25 4.91
C ALA A 21 -0.14 8.32 6.17
N GLU A 22 -1.11 7.41 6.24
CA GLU A 22 -1.94 7.25 7.43
C GLU A 22 -1.11 6.71 8.60
N SER A 23 -1.55 7.03 9.81
CA SER A 23 -0.87 6.59 11.04
C SER A 23 -0.96 5.06 11.23
N THR A 24 -0.04 4.50 12.03
CA THR A 24 -0.08 3.07 12.41
C THR A 24 -1.46 2.64 12.92
N ASN A 25 -2.12 3.47 13.75
CA ASN A 25 -3.43 3.13 14.31
C ASN A 25 -4.51 3.03 13.23
N GLU A 26 -4.53 3.96 12.28
CA GLU A 26 -5.52 3.94 11.19
C GLU A 26 -5.25 2.77 10.22
N CYS A 27 -3.99 2.49 9.91
CA CYS A 27 -3.62 1.34 9.10
C CYS A 27 -4.00 0.02 9.77
N MET A 28 -3.83 -0.08 11.09
CA MET A 28 -4.27 -1.23 11.87
C MET A 28 -5.79 -1.36 11.92
N LYS A 29 -6.52 -0.25 12.01
CA LYS A 29 -7.99 -0.24 11.88
C LYS A 29 -8.41 -0.82 10.53
N TYR A 30 -7.83 -0.33 9.43
CA TYR A 30 -8.07 -0.86 8.09
C TYR A 30 -7.74 -2.35 7.99
N TRP A 31 -6.65 -2.79 8.60
CA TRP A 31 -6.29 -4.21 8.61
C TRP A 31 -7.30 -5.04 9.40
N SER A 32 -7.81 -4.53 10.52
CA SER A 32 -8.77 -5.22 11.39
C SER A 32 -10.19 -5.28 10.84
N GLU A 33 -10.52 -4.47 9.84
CA GLU A 33 -11.83 -4.49 9.19
C GLU A 33 -12.10 -5.91 8.63
N LYS A 34 -13.31 -6.41 8.93
CA LYS A 34 -13.77 -7.71 8.44
C LYS A 34 -14.11 -7.56 6.96
N SER A 35 -13.29 -8.16 6.11
CA SER A 35 -13.65 -8.36 4.70
C SER A 35 -14.36 -9.71 4.57
N ALA A 36 -15.65 -9.68 4.23
CA ALA A 36 -16.40 -10.88 3.84
C ALA A 36 -16.19 -11.24 2.36
N ALA A 37 -15.33 -10.49 1.64
CA ALA A 37 -15.11 -10.68 0.22
C ALA A 37 -14.23 -11.91 -0.05
N SER A 38 -14.74 -12.83 -0.86
CA SER A 38 -13.93 -13.86 -1.51
C SER A 38 -13.33 -13.29 -2.81
N LEU A 39 -12.06 -13.61 -3.06
CA LEU A 39 -11.38 -13.33 -4.32
C LEU A 39 -10.92 -14.63 -4.94
N LYS A 40 -10.67 -14.61 -6.25
CA LYS A 40 -10.03 -15.72 -6.97
C LYS A 40 -8.60 -15.35 -7.31
N VAL A 41 -7.63 -16.13 -6.86
CA VAL A 41 -6.24 -16.03 -7.33
C VAL A 41 -6.17 -16.61 -8.74
N LEU A 42 -5.64 -15.83 -9.70
CA LEU A 42 -5.54 -16.20 -11.11
C LEU A 42 -4.14 -16.68 -11.50
N GLY A 43 -3.16 -16.56 -10.60
CA GLY A 43 -1.76 -16.93 -10.82
C GLY A 43 -0.82 -15.73 -10.69
N GLU A 44 0.46 -15.98 -10.91
CA GLU A 44 1.51 -14.97 -10.92
C GLU A 44 1.70 -14.41 -12.34
N VAL A 45 2.01 -13.12 -12.42
CA VAL A 45 2.26 -12.39 -13.66
C VAL A 45 3.43 -11.44 -13.48
N GLU A 46 4.10 -11.10 -14.57
CA GLU A 46 5.16 -10.09 -14.55
C GLU A 46 4.60 -8.70 -14.21
N CYS A 47 5.37 -7.94 -13.45
CA CYS A 47 5.07 -6.60 -13.01
C CYS A 47 6.30 -5.70 -13.06
N GLU A 48 6.10 -4.45 -13.45
CA GLU A 48 7.14 -3.41 -13.38
C GLU A 48 7.70 -3.32 -11.96
N ASN A 49 9.03 -3.24 -11.87
CA ASN A 49 9.68 -3.17 -10.58
C ASN A 49 9.46 -1.80 -9.93
N ILE A 50 9.57 -1.76 -8.60
CA ILE A 50 9.32 -0.54 -7.81
C ILE A 50 10.23 0.64 -8.22
N TRP A 51 11.46 0.38 -8.69
CA TRP A 51 12.38 1.40 -9.20
C TRP A 51 12.03 1.93 -10.60
N GLU A 52 11.02 1.36 -11.23
CA GLU A 52 10.51 1.79 -12.53
C GLU A 52 9.27 2.69 -12.39
N TYR A 53 8.72 2.80 -11.18
CA TYR A 53 7.56 3.63 -10.94
C TYR A 53 7.86 5.11 -11.24
N GLY A 54 7.04 5.70 -12.11
CA GLY A 54 7.20 7.06 -12.60
C GLY A 54 7.85 7.18 -13.98
N LYS A 55 8.43 6.09 -14.52
CA LYS A 55 9.01 6.09 -15.87
C LYS A 55 7.95 6.06 -16.98
N SER A 56 6.72 5.67 -16.65
CA SER A 56 5.58 5.59 -17.57
C SER A 56 4.35 6.27 -16.96
N ASN A 57 3.38 6.67 -17.78
CA ASN A 57 2.11 7.22 -17.27
C ASN A 57 1.30 6.18 -16.47
N VAL A 58 1.47 4.89 -16.79
CA VAL A 58 0.79 3.75 -16.13
C VAL A 58 1.26 3.56 -14.69
N THR A 59 2.47 3.98 -14.35
CA THR A 59 3.04 3.83 -12.99
C THR A 59 2.93 5.08 -12.13
N GLN A 60 2.43 6.20 -12.65
CA GLN A 60 2.35 7.47 -11.91
C GLN A 60 1.54 7.35 -10.61
N GLY A 61 0.44 6.58 -10.64
CA GLY A 61 -0.36 6.34 -9.45
C GLY A 61 0.42 5.62 -8.34
N ARG A 62 1.29 4.67 -8.71
CA ARG A 62 2.16 3.94 -7.79
C ARG A 62 3.32 4.79 -7.30
N LEU A 63 3.90 5.65 -8.13
CA LEU A 63 4.89 6.65 -7.70
C LEU A 63 4.30 7.60 -6.64
N LYS A 64 3.08 8.11 -6.87
CA LYS A 64 2.39 8.98 -5.92
C LYS A 64 2.18 8.28 -4.57
N LEU A 65 1.83 7.00 -4.59
CA LEU A 65 1.69 6.17 -3.40
C LEU A 65 3.01 6.03 -2.63
N LEU A 66 4.15 5.83 -3.31
CA LEU A 66 5.47 5.82 -2.65
C LEU A 66 5.81 7.18 -2.02
N ASN A 67 5.53 8.28 -2.73
CA ASN A 67 5.78 9.62 -2.22
C ASN A 67 4.98 9.91 -0.94
N GLN A 68 3.74 9.44 -0.84
CA GLN A 68 2.92 9.57 0.38
C GLN A 68 3.54 8.83 1.58
N LEU A 69 4.16 7.67 1.32
CA LEU A 69 4.91 6.89 2.30
C LEU A 69 6.32 7.43 2.55
N LYS A 70 6.73 8.52 1.89
CA LYS A 70 8.09 9.08 1.89
C LYS A 70 9.16 8.08 1.45
N LEU A 71 8.78 7.16 0.55
CA LEU A 71 9.67 6.16 -0.04
C LEU A 71 10.16 6.65 -1.40
N LYS A 72 11.41 6.31 -1.73
CA LYS A 72 12.02 6.67 -3.01
C LYS A 72 12.08 5.44 -3.90
N PRO A 73 11.53 5.46 -5.13
CA PRO A 73 11.59 4.32 -6.04
C PRO A 73 13.03 3.97 -6.43
N ASN A 74 13.92 4.96 -6.56
CA ASN A 74 15.32 4.77 -6.94
C ASN A 74 16.24 4.41 -5.76
N ASN A 75 15.71 3.99 -4.62
CA ASN A 75 16.54 3.44 -3.54
C ASN A 75 17.15 2.09 -4.00
N ASN A 76 18.47 2.00 -4.01
CA ASN A 76 19.20 0.80 -4.45
C ASN A 76 19.06 -0.39 -3.49
N GLN A 77 18.47 -0.20 -2.31
CA GLN A 77 18.15 -1.30 -1.40
C GLN A 77 16.90 -2.09 -1.82
N TRP A 78 16.08 -1.58 -2.75
CA TRP A 78 14.89 -2.30 -3.20
C TRP A 78 15.23 -3.65 -3.81
N MET A 79 14.50 -4.65 -3.35
CA MET A 79 14.43 -6.00 -3.90
C MET A 79 12.96 -6.32 -4.21
N SER A 80 12.73 -6.95 -5.35
CA SER A 80 11.44 -7.48 -5.78
C SER A 80 11.65 -8.72 -6.63
N THR A 81 10.60 -9.52 -6.76
CA THR A 81 10.60 -10.67 -7.68
C THR A 81 10.36 -10.26 -9.12
N GLY A 82 9.88 -9.03 -9.37
CA GLY A 82 9.38 -8.62 -10.70
C GLY A 82 8.02 -9.26 -11.03
N GLU A 83 7.36 -9.87 -10.04
CA GLU A 83 6.12 -10.60 -10.21
C GLU A 83 5.05 -10.06 -9.26
N CYS A 84 3.79 -10.15 -9.67
CA CYS A 84 2.63 -9.93 -8.82
C CYS A 84 1.72 -11.14 -8.86
N SER A 85 0.98 -11.35 -7.77
CA SER A 85 -0.20 -12.19 -7.81
C SER A 85 -1.35 -11.44 -8.47
N LYS A 86 -1.89 -11.99 -9.56
CA LYS A 86 -3.10 -11.49 -10.21
C LYS A 86 -4.31 -12.11 -9.53
N VAL A 87 -5.26 -11.28 -9.12
CA VAL A 87 -6.50 -11.72 -8.47
C VAL A 87 -7.71 -11.08 -9.14
N SER A 88 -8.82 -11.80 -9.16
CA SER A 88 -10.11 -11.29 -9.61
C SER A 88 -11.03 -11.07 -8.41
N TYR A 89 -11.57 -9.86 -8.32
CA TYR A 89 -12.60 -9.48 -7.36
C TYR A 89 -13.67 -8.65 -8.07
N ASN A 90 -14.93 -9.04 -7.90
CA ASN A 90 -16.09 -8.35 -8.47
C ASN A 90 -15.94 -8.05 -9.97
N LYS A 91 -15.52 -9.06 -10.75
CA LYS A 91 -15.24 -9.01 -12.21
C LYS A 91 -14.11 -8.04 -12.63
N ASN A 92 -13.34 -7.49 -11.69
CA ASN A 92 -12.18 -6.66 -11.96
C ASN A 92 -10.90 -7.39 -11.57
N ASN A 93 -9.83 -7.17 -12.33
CA ASN A 93 -8.51 -7.68 -12.01
C ASN A 93 -7.75 -6.68 -11.13
N TYR A 94 -7.01 -7.23 -10.17
CA TYR A 94 -6.07 -6.51 -9.33
C TYR A 94 -4.75 -7.26 -9.30
N TYR A 95 -3.69 -6.52 -9.04
CA TYR A 95 -2.33 -7.04 -8.92
C TYR A 95 -1.84 -6.78 -7.50
N ILE A 96 -1.36 -7.83 -6.84
CA ILE A 96 -0.75 -7.76 -5.51
C ILE A 96 0.75 -7.90 -5.67
N TYR A 97 1.46 -6.82 -5.36
CA TYR A 97 2.90 -6.70 -5.50
C TYR A 97 3.58 -6.61 -4.14
N ARG A 98 4.75 -7.23 -4.01
CA ARG A 98 5.61 -7.14 -2.82
C ARG A 98 7.00 -6.66 -3.21
N ALA A 99 7.55 -5.72 -2.45
CA ALA A 99 8.96 -5.35 -2.49
C ALA A 99 9.49 -5.14 -1.08
N TYR A 100 10.80 -5.25 -0.90
CA TYR A 100 11.45 -5.09 0.39
C TYR A 100 12.85 -4.49 0.27
N TYR A 101 13.35 -3.87 1.33
CA TYR A 101 14.75 -3.46 1.43
C TYR A 101 15.63 -4.63 1.85
N LYS A 102 16.73 -4.84 1.12
CA LYS A 102 17.66 -5.96 1.32
C LYS A 102 18.21 -6.06 2.75
N GLU A 103 18.56 -4.93 3.35
CA GLU A 103 19.27 -4.88 4.64
C GLU A 103 18.28 -4.85 5.81
N ASP A 104 17.37 -3.87 5.79
CA ASP A 104 16.48 -3.59 6.93
C ASP A 104 15.22 -4.47 6.92
N ARG A 105 14.93 -5.15 5.81
CA ARG A 105 13.73 -5.97 5.59
C ARG A 105 12.41 -5.20 5.71
N ASP A 106 12.48 -3.87 5.77
CA ASP A 106 11.36 -2.98 5.51
C ASP A 106 10.67 -3.41 4.23
N GLU A 107 9.36 -3.54 4.26
CA GLU A 107 8.64 -4.11 3.13
C GLU A 107 7.33 -3.39 2.83
N ILE A 108 6.98 -3.39 1.55
CA ILE A 108 5.76 -2.81 1.04
C ILE A 108 4.94 -3.87 0.30
N TRP A 109 3.66 -3.89 0.60
CA TRP A 109 2.64 -4.61 -0.16
C TRP A 109 1.74 -3.60 -0.85
N ILE A 110 1.48 -3.80 -2.13
CA ILE A 110 0.65 -2.90 -2.93
C ILE A 110 -0.40 -3.74 -3.65
N ALA A 111 -1.68 -3.39 -3.48
CA ALA A 111 -2.73 -3.81 -4.40
C ALA A 111 -3.05 -2.67 -5.35
N TYR A 112 -3.16 -2.97 -6.64
CA TYR A 112 -3.51 -1.95 -7.63
C TYR A 112 -4.26 -2.49 -8.84
N ASN A 113 -4.96 -1.58 -9.51
CA ASN A 113 -5.50 -1.71 -10.85
C ASN A 113 -5.46 -0.34 -11.54
N ASP A 114 -6.11 -0.20 -12.69
CA ASP A 114 -6.12 1.05 -13.46
C ASP A 114 -6.85 2.21 -12.75
N LYS A 115 -7.69 1.91 -11.75
CA LYS A 115 -8.54 2.90 -11.06
C LYS A 115 -7.97 3.37 -9.72
N GLY A 116 -7.09 2.59 -9.11
CA GLY A 116 -6.57 2.91 -7.79
C GLY A 116 -5.54 1.92 -7.27
N SER A 117 -4.90 2.33 -6.18
CA SER A 117 -3.90 1.54 -5.48
C SER A 117 -3.97 1.79 -3.98
N PHE A 118 -3.67 0.75 -3.22
CA PHE A 118 -3.56 0.80 -1.77
C PHE A 118 -2.32 0.01 -1.32
N SER A 119 -1.67 0.45 -0.24
CA SER A 119 -0.47 -0.21 0.26
C SER A 119 -0.34 -0.23 1.77
N TYR A 120 0.31 -1.26 2.28
CA TYR A 120 0.93 -1.27 3.60
C TYR A 120 2.44 -1.24 3.46
N PHE A 121 3.10 -0.37 4.22
CA PHE A 121 4.54 -0.39 4.41
C PHE A 121 4.85 -0.75 5.87
N ARG A 122 5.51 -1.89 6.06
CA ARG A 122 6.00 -2.39 7.35
C ARG A 122 7.45 -1.95 7.51
N LYS A 123 7.70 -0.95 8.35
CA LYS A 123 9.06 -0.64 8.80
C LYS A 123 9.45 -1.59 9.91
N VAL A 124 10.47 -2.41 9.68
CA VAL A 124 10.88 -3.49 10.57
C VAL A 124 11.94 -2.97 11.53
N SER A 125 11.73 -3.21 12.82
CA SER A 125 12.75 -2.91 13.84
C SER A 125 13.50 -4.19 14.23
N SER A 126 14.79 -4.05 14.53
CA SER A 126 15.58 -5.15 15.05
C SER A 126 14.95 -5.69 16.35
N PRO A 127 14.89 -7.02 16.52
CA PRO A 127 14.38 -7.59 17.75
C PRO A 127 15.28 -7.18 18.91
N LYS A 128 14.69 -6.87 20.07
CA LYS A 128 15.45 -6.40 21.24
C LYS A 128 16.12 -7.55 22.00
N LYS A 129 15.67 -8.78 21.78
CA LYS A 129 16.18 -10.02 22.38
C LYS A 129 16.13 -11.16 21.37
N GLU A 130 17.02 -12.13 21.54
CA GLU A 130 17.02 -13.37 20.76
C GLU A 130 15.71 -14.14 21.00
N GLY A 131 15.08 -14.62 19.92
CA GLY A 131 13.78 -15.31 19.96
C GLY A 131 12.53 -14.40 19.95
N GLU A 132 12.68 -13.07 20.03
CA GLU A 132 11.54 -12.15 19.84
C GLU A 132 11.27 -11.88 18.35
N ASN A 133 9.99 -11.72 17.99
CA ASN A 133 9.62 -11.20 16.67
C ASN A 133 10.01 -9.73 16.54
N SER A 134 10.45 -9.32 15.35
CA SER A 134 10.67 -7.92 15.03
C SER A 134 9.37 -7.12 15.09
N LYS A 135 9.39 -5.97 15.78
CA LYS A 135 8.22 -5.08 15.80
C LYS A 135 8.10 -4.33 14.48
N VAL A 136 6.86 -4.04 14.09
CA VAL A 136 6.54 -3.28 12.87
C VAL A 136 6.02 -1.90 13.25
N SER A 137 6.60 -0.86 12.64
CA SER A 137 5.95 0.44 12.54
C SER A 137 5.24 0.50 11.19
N LEU A 138 3.91 0.41 11.24
CA LEU A 138 3.07 0.33 10.05
C LEU A 138 2.71 1.72 9.54
N SER A 139 2.74 1.89 8.24
CA SER A 139 2.14 3.02 7.54
C SER A 139 1.40 2.51 6.30
N CYS A 140 0.45 3.29 5.80
CA CYS A 140 -0.35 2.92 4.65
C CYS A 140 -0.73 4.16 3.84
N ALA A 141 -0.96 3.94 2.55
CA ALA A 141 -1.23 5.01 1.60
C ALA A 141 -2.19 4.53 0.53
N LYS A 142 -2.86 5.50 -0.11
CA LYS A 142 -3.90 5.24 -1.09
C LYS A 142 -3.90 6.27 -2.21
N ASN A 143 -4.30 5.81 -3.39
CA ASN A 143 -4.56 6.67 -4.54
C ASN A 143 -5.77 6.14 -5.32
N GLY A 144 -6.64 7.03 -5.78
CA GLY A 144 -7.84 6.65 -6.53
C GLY A 144 -8.89 5.88 -5.70
N GLN A 145 -9.65 5.02 -6.36
CA GLN A 145 -10.64 4.14 -5.71
C GLN A 145 -9.91 3.04 -4.94
N TYR A 146 -9.79 3.24 -3.63
CA TYR A 146 -8.93 2.40 -2.79
C TYR A 146 -9.72 1.40 -1.93
N ASP A 147 -11.02 1.57 -1.70
CA ASP A 147 -11.78 0.68 -0.82
C ASP A 147 -11.79 -0.75 -1.37
N GLU A 148 -11.96 -0.89 -2.68
CA GLU A 148 -11.84 -2.18 -3.36
C GLU A 148 -10.41 -2.70 -3.31
N ALA A 149 -9.40 -1.89 -3.67
CA ALA A 149 -8.00 -2.32 -3.67
C ALA A 149 -7.53 -2.77 -2.27
N ARG A 150 -7.94 -2.04 -1.23
CA ARG A 150 -7.69 -2.36 0.18
C ARG A 150 -8.38 -3.67 0.58
N SER A 151 -9.66 -3.83 0.23
CA SER A 151 -10.40 -5.08 0.50
C SER A 151 -9.71 -6.27 -0.16
N VAL A 152 -9.31 -6.12 -1.43
CA VAL A 152 -8.59 -7.16 -2.18
C VAL A 152 -7.25 -7.48 -1.52
N LEU A 153 -6.44 -6.47 -1.17
CA LEU A 153 -5.15 -6.69 -0.50
C LEU A 153 -5.32 -7.45 0.82
N ASN A 154 -6.25 -6.98 1.65
CA ASN A 154 -6.51 -7.56 2.96
C ASN A 154 -6.96 -9.00 2.86
N THR A 155 -7.92 -9.30 1.98
CA THR A 155 -8.36 -10.66 1.74
C THR A 155 -7.22 -11.53 1.23
N TYR A 156 -6.42 -11.04 0.28
CA TYR A 156 -5.29 -11.81 -0.26
C TYR A 156 -4.30 -12.18 0.83
N LEU A 157 -3.80 -11.18 1.58
CA LEU A 157 -2.78 -11.38 2.61
C LEU A 157 -3.27 -12.29 3.74
N LYS A 158 -4.51 -12.10 4.22
CA LYS A 158 -5.08 -12.94 5.30
C LYS A 158 -5.28 -14.40 4.87
N ASN A 159 -5.59 -14.63 3.59
CA ASN A 159 -5.95 -15.98 3.12
C ASN A 159 -4.77 -16.75 2.52
N ASN A 160 -3.74 -16.07 2.02
CA ASN A 160 -2.66 -16.68 1.23
C ASN A 160 -1.26 -16.43 1.79
N THR A 161 -1.15 -15.69 2.89
CA THR A 161 0.13 -15.44 3.57
C THR A 161 -0.06 -15.60 5.08
N SER A 162 1.04 -15.63 5.82
CA SER A 162 1.04 -15.52 7.28
C SER A 162 1.46 -14.13 7.77
N VAL A 163 1.38 -13.11 6.90
CA VAL A 163 1.81 -11.73 7.18
C VAL A 163 1.00 -11.16 8.35
N SER A 164 1.73 -10.54 9.28
CA SER A 164 1.16 -9.73 10.35
C SER A 164 1.51 -8.26 10.15
N MET A 165 0.53 -7.38 10.38
CA MET A 165 0.74 -5.93 10.34
C MET A 165 1.34 -5.38 11.63
N SER A 166 1.42 -6.20 12.69
CA SER A 166 1.93 -5.80 14.01
C SER A 166 3.34 -6.30 14.30
N TYR A 167 3.77 -7.37 13.62
CA TYR A 167 5.09 -7.97 13.80
C TYR A 167 5.59 -8.55 12.48
N TYR A 168 6.90 -8.72 12.38
CA TYR A 168 7.56 -9.31 11.22
C TYR A 168 8.21 -10.63 11.62
N LYS A 169 8.01 -11.66 10.80
CA LYS A 169 8.72 -12.93 10.86
C LYS A 169 9.27 -13.25 9.48
N VAL A 170 10.48 -13.80 9.43
CA VAL A 170 11.09 -14.24 8.16
C VAL A 170 10.19 -15.28 7.49
N GLY A 171 9.87 -15.07 6.21
CA GLY A 171 9.03 -15.98 5.44
C GLY A 171 7.53 -15.86 5.72
N ASP A 172 7.07 -14.84 6.45
CA ASP A 172 5.64 -14.65 6.73
C ASP A 172 4.80 -14.32 5.49
N TRP A 173 5.44 -14.03 4.35
CA TRP A 173 4.78 -13.89 3.05
C TRP A 173 4.35 -15.22 2.42
N TYR A 174 4.79 -16.36 2.95
CA TYR A 174 4.20 -17.66 2.63
C TYR A 174 3.12 -17.99 3.65
N LYS A 175 2.05 -18.65 3.19
CA LYS A 175 1.16 -19.32 4.12
C LYS A 175 1.91 -20.54 4.66
N GLY A 176 2.18 -20.57 5.96
CA GLY A 176 2.68 -21.80 6.59
C GLY A 176 1.66 -22.92 6.39
N ASP A 177 2.15 -24.13 6.11
CA ASP A 177 1.37 -25.37 6.21
C ASP A 177 0.89 -25.61 7.64
#